data_AF-A0A6B3HRL1-F1
#
_entry.id   AF-A0A6B3HRL1-F1
#
_cell.length_a   1.000
_cell.length_b   1.000
_cell.length_c   1.000
_cell.angle_alpha   90.00
_cell.angle_beta   90.00
_cell.angle_gamma   90.00
#
_symmetry.space_group_name_H-M   'P 1'
#
loop_
_entity.id
_entity.type
_entity.pdbx_description
1 polymer ?
#
loop_
_entity_poly.entity_id
_entity_poly.type
_entity_poly.pdbx_seq_one_letter_code
_entity_poly.pdbx_strand_id
1 'polypeptide(L)'
;MSAAQEVPTYPALVQELADRGLLTGRWRQVFDAVPRSGFVPADVWRQLPDRCEPVVGTDDWLALVNSDEPVVTQLDDGAEGGPGIA
;
A
#
# COMPACT_ATOMS: atom_id res chain seq x y z
N MET A 1 5.97 -26.10 -10.42
CA MET A 1 4.97 -25.24 -11.10
C MET A 1 4.61 -24.15 -10.10
N SER A 2 5.31 -23.01 -10.12
CA SER A 2 4.88 -21.87 -9.30
C SER A 2 3.59 -21.35 -9.90
N ALA A 3 2.49 -21.36 -9.13
CA ALA A 3 1.33 -20.58 -9.49
C ALA A 3 1.80 -19.14 -9.66
N ALA A 4 1.47 -18.49 -10.78
CA ALA A 4 1.62 -17.06 -10.89
C ALA A 4 0.82 -16.45 -9.74
N GLN A 5 1.51 -15.76 -8.82
CA GLN A 5 0.87 -15.15 -7.67
C GLN A 5 0.01 -14.01 -8.20
N GLU A 6 -1.30 -14.13 -8.08
CA GLU A 6 -2.24 -13.13 -8.59
C GLU A 6 -2.03 -11.82 -7.84
N VAL A 7 -1.85 -10.72 -8.59
CA VAL A 7 -1.59 -9.41 -7.99
C VAL A 7 -2.82 -9.00 -7.16
N PRO A 8 -2.66 -8.70 -5.86
CA PRO A 8 -3.76 -8.29 -5.00
C PRO A 8 -4.53 -7.10 -5.57
N THR A 9 -5.85 -7.08 -5.38
CA THR A 9 -6.74 -6.03 -5.88
C THR A 9 -7.36 -5.23 -4.74
N TYR A 10 -7.67 -3.96 -5.00
CA TYR A 10 -8.31 -3.10 -4.01
C TYR A 10 -9.66 -3.65 -3.48
N PRO A 11 -10.55 -4.21 -4.33
CA PRO A 11 -11.78 -4.86 -3.82
C PRO A 11 -11.50 -6.04 -2.88
N ALA A 12 -10.43 -6.81 -3.11
CA ALA A 12 -10.06 -7.90 -2.22
C ALA A 12 -9.63 -7.39 -0.83
N LEU A 13 -8.84 -6.32 -0.78
CA LEU A 13 -8.48 -5.64 0.48
C LEU A 13 -9.73 -5.14 1.22
N VAL A 14 -10.63 -4.45 0.53
CA VAL A 14 -11.86 -3.92 1.14
C VAL A 14 -12.73 -5.06 1.71
N GLN A 15 -12.83 -6.18 0.99
CA GLN A 15 -13.56 -7.35 1.45
C GLN A 15 -12.91 -7.97 2.69
N GLU A 16 -11.59 -8.16 2.68
CA GLU A 16 -10.84 -8.71 3.82
C GLU A 16 -11.04 -7.86 5.10
N LEU A 17 -10.90 -6.54 4.97
CA LEU A 17 -11.10 -5.61 6.08
C LEU A 17 -12.55 -5.63 6.60
N ALA A 18 -13.53 -5.78 5.70
CA ALA A 18 -14.94 -5.91 6.09
C ALA A 18 -15.22 -7.24 6.81
N ASP A 19 -14.66 -8.35 6.35
CA ASP A 19 -14.80 -9.67 6.97
C ASP A 19 -14.18 -9.71 8.38
N ARG A 20 -13.12 -8.92 8.59
CA ARG A 20 -12.50 -8.69 9.91
C ARG A 20 -13.29 -7.70 10.79
N GLY A 21 -14.36 -7.10 10.28
CA GLY A 21 -15.17 -6.11 11.00
C GLY A 21 -14.53 -4.72 11.13
N LEU A 22 -13.47 -4.43 10.36
CA LEU A 22 -12.75 -3.15 10.40
C LEU A 22 -13.41 -2.07 9.54
N LEU A 23 -14.27 -2.46 8.59
CA LEU A 23 -15.06 -1.56 7.75
C LEU A 23 -16.56 -1.80 7.93
N THR A 24 -17.20 -1.06 8.84
CA THR A 24 -18.65 -1.17 9.10
C THR A 24 -19.47 -0.08 8.42
N GLY A 25 -20.63 -0.45 7.88
CA GLY A 25 -21.67 0.49 7.41
C GLY A 25 -21.15 1.52 6.40
N ARG A 26 -21.19 2.79 6.79
CA ARG A 26 -20.77 3.93 5.95
C ARG A 26 -19.30 3.86 5.52
N TRP A 27 -18.41 3.30 6.34
CA TRP A 27 -16.99 3.24 6.01
C TRP A 27 -16.71 2.31 4.82
N ARG A 28 -17.43 1.18 4.73
CA ARG A 28 -17.32 0.29 3.57
C ARG A 28 -17.68 1.00 2.27
N GLN A 29 -18.79 1.76 2.28
CA GLN A 29 -19.23 2.54 1.11
C GLN A 29 -18.19 3.57 0.67
N VAL A 30 -17.49 4.22 1.62
CA VAL A 30 -16.43 5.19 1.32
C VAL A 30 -15.24 4.51 0.67
N PHE A 31 -14.81 3.37 1.20
CA PHE A 31 -13.69 2.62 0.63
C PHE A 31 -14.03 2.13 -0.78
N ASP A 32 -15.21 1.53 -1.00
CA ASP A 32 -15.66 1.10 -2.32
C ASP A 32 -15.67 2.26 -3.35
N ALA A 33 -15.98 3.49 -2.92
CA ALA A 33 -16.08 4.66 -3.78
C ALA A 33 -14.75 5.37 -4.06
N VAL A 34 -13.71 5.14 -3.25
CA VAL A 34 -12.46 5.91 -3.28
C VAL A 34 -11.25 4.96 -3.36
N PRO A 35 -10.86 4.53 -4.58
CA PRO A 35 -9.68 3.68 -4.77
C PRO A 35 -8.41 4.39 -4.26
N ARG A 36 -7.77 3.83 -3.22
CA ARG A 36 -6.62 4.48 -2.58
C ARG A 36 -5.42 4.67 -3.51
N SER A 37 -5.28 3.84 -4.54
CA SER A 37 -4.19 3.92 -5.53
C SER A 37 -4.12 5.27 -6.25
N GLY A 38 -5.23 6.00 -6.38
CA GLY A 38 -5.23 7.35 -6.97
C GLY A 38 -4.56 8.42 -6.11
N PHE A 39 -4.23 8.09 -4.85
CA PHE A 39 -3.65 9.02 -3.87
C PHE A 39 -2.26 8.59 -3.40
N VAL A 40 -1.73 7.47 -3.89
CA VAL A 40 -0.40 6.97 -3.54
C VAL A 40 0.56 7.29 -4.69
N PRO A 41 1.73 7.90 -4.42
CA PRO A 41 2.74 8.18 -5.44
C PRO A 41 3.35 6.90 -6.01
N ALA A 42 4.06 7.00 -7.14
CA ALA A 42 4.77 5.88 -7.74
C ALA A 42 5.93 5.40 -6.86
N ASP A 43 6.68 6.35 -6.28
CA ASP A 43 7.83 6.06 -5.42
C ASP A 43 7.36 5.88 -3.97
N VAL A 44 7.47 4.65 -3.49
CA VAL A 44 7.06 4.25 -2.14
C VAL A 44 8.03 3.23 -1.58
N TRP A 45 7.96 3.07 -0.26
CA TRP A 45 8.75 2.08 0.47
C TRP A 45 7.86 1.18 1.31
N ARG A 46 8.24 -0.10 1.39
CA ARG A 46 7.71 -1.04 2.35
C ARG A 46 8.46 -0.87 3.67
N GLN A 47 7.71 -0.71 4.76
CA GLN A 47 8.30 -0.71 6.10
C GLN A 47 8.59 -2.14 6.55
N LEU A 48 9.86 -2.42 6.82
CA LEU A 48 10.33 -3.60 7.54
C LEU A 48 10.61 -3.24 9.00
N PRO A 49 10.84 -4.23 9.90
CA PRO A 49 11.05 -3.94 11.33
C PRO A 49 12.19 -2.97 11.64
N ASP A 50 13.23 -2.92 10.80
CA ASP A 50 14.45 -2.15 11.04
C ASP A 50 14.81 -1.14 9.92
N ARG A 51 14.08 -1.14 8.80
CA ARG A 51 14.38 -0.30 7.63
C ARG A 51 13.15 -0.12 6.75
N CYS A 52 13.26 0.76 5.76
CA CYS A 52 12.32 0.84 4.66
C CYS A 52 13.00 0.40 3.37
N GLU A 53 12.33 -0.41 2.57
CA GLU A 53 12.84 -0.88 1.27
C GLU A 53 12.03 -0.28 0.13
N PRO A 54 12.69 0.24 -0.92
CA PRO A 54 11.98 0.79 -2.07
C PRO A 54 11.19 -0.30 -2.76
N VAL A 55 9.95 0.01 -3.14
CA VAL A 55 9.13 -0.89 -3.94
C VAL A 55 9.39 -0.61 -5.42
N VAL A 56 9.82 -1.64 -6.15
CA VAL A 56 10.25 -1.50 -7.54
C VAL A 56 9.32 -2.30 -8.45
N GLY A 57 8.68 -1.60 -9.38
CA GLY A 57 7.82 -2.20 -10.40
C GLY A 57 6.33 -2.17 -10.05
N THR A 58 5.50 -2.19 -11.09
CA THR A 58 4.06 -1.99 -10.99
C THR A 58 3.35 -3.06 -10.18
N ASP A 59 3.74 -4.32 -10.32
CA ASP A 59 3.06 -5.44 -9.64
C ASP A 59 3.34 -5.42 -8.14
N ASP A 60 4.58 -5.15 -7.73
CA ASP A 60 4.95 -5.03 -6.31
C ASP A 60 4.33 -3.77 -5.68
N TRP A 61 4.25 -2.67 -6.45
CA TRP A 61 3.51 -1.48 -6.05
C TRP A 61 2.03 -1.78 -5.84
N LEU A 62 1.38 -2.45 -6.80
CA LEU A 62 -0.03 -2.85 -6.68
C LEU A 62 -0.24 -3.81 -5.52
N ALA A 63 0.69 -4.74 -5.27
CA ALA A 63 0.61 -5.66 -4.14
C ALA A 63 0.64 -4.92 -2.80
N LEU A 64 1.56 -3.96 -2.61
CA LEU A 64 1.64 -3.16 -1.40
C LEU A 64 0.44 -2.20 -1.28
N VAL A 65 0.10 -1.49 -2.37
CA VAL A 65 -1.04 -0.57 -2.43
C VAL A 65 -2.39 -1.30 -2.41
N ASN A 66 -2.44 -2.63 -2.41
CA ASN A 66 -3.66 -3.40 -2.13
C ASN A 66 -3.51 -4.36 -0.94
N SER A 67 -2.56 -4.14 -0.02
CA SER A 67 -2.47 -4.88 1.25
C SER A 67 -2.85 -4.06 2.49
N ASP A 68 -3.16 -4.73 3.60
CA ASP A 68 -3.32 -4.11 4.93
C ASP A 68 -1.96 -3.82 5.60
N GLU A 69 -0.98 -3.40 4.80
CA GLU A 69 0.34 -2.96 5.25
C GLU A 69 0.46 -1.43 5.13
N PRO A 70 1.29 -0.79 5.96
CA PRO A 70 1.63 0.62 5.78
C PRO A 70 2.38 0.84 4.46
N VAL A 71 2.03 1.92 3.77
CA VAL A 71 2.76 2.42 2.60
C VAL A 71 3.51 3.68 3.02
N VAL A 72 4.84 3.62 2.97
CA VAL A 72 5.68 4.79 3.27
C VAL A 72 5.88 5.58 1.99
N THR A 73 5.55 6.87 2.00
CA THR A 73 5.66 7.76 0.82
C THR A 73 6.80 8.76 0.92
N GLN A 74 7.48 8.84 2.08
CA GLN A 74 8.62 9.73 2.33
C GLN A 74 9.47 9.17 3.48
N LEU A 75 10.80 9.21 3.34
CA LEU A 75 11.76 8.75 4.37
C LEU A 75 12.46 9.88 5.12
N ASP A 76 12.67 11.01 4.46
CA ASP A 76 13.42 12.16 4.97
C ASP A 76 12.51 13.41 5.06
N ASP A 77 13.10 14.60 5.03
CA ASP A 77 12.37 15.88 5.01
C ASP A 77 11.67 16.17 3.67
N GLY A 78 11.67 15.21 2.74
CA GLY A 78 11.07 15.31 1.41
C GLY A 78 12.01 15.93 0.38
N ALA A 79 13.25 16.21 0.75
CA ALA A 79 14.30 16.61 -0.18
C ALA A 79 15.25 15.43 -0.43
N GLU A 80 15.14 14.82 -1.61
CA GLU A 80 16.09 13.77 -2.03
C GLU A 80 17.54 14.26 -1.85
N GLY A 81 18.32 13.55 -1.03
CA GLY A 81 19.72 13.89 -0.74
C GLY A 81 19.91 15.00 0.31
N GLY A 82 18.88 15.33 1.08
CA GLY A 82 18.94 16.23 2.23
C GLY A 82 19.86 15.71 3.36
N PRO A 83 20.25 16.55 4.33
CA PRO A 83 21.22 16.18 5.37
C PRO A 83 20.74 15.07 6.32
N GLY A 84 19.45 14.71 6.27
CA GLY A 84 18.88 13.54 6.93
C GLY A 84 18.94 12.30 6.03
N ILE A 85 20.14 11.81 5.71
CA ILE A 85 20.29 10.58 4.95
C ILE A 85 20.00 9.38 5.86
N ALA A 86 19.06 8.52 5.45
CA ALA A 86 18.86 7.16 5.98
C ALA A 86 19.95 6.22 5.44
#